data_AF-A0A1I1YNE4-F1
#
_entry.id   AF-A0A1I1YNE4-F1
#
_cell.length_a   1.000
_cell.length_b   1.000
_cell.length_c   1.000
_cell.angle_alpha   90.00
_cell.angle_beta   90.00
_cell.angle_gamma   90.00
#
_symmetry.space_group_name_H-M   'P 1'
#
loop_
_entity.id
_entity.type
_entity.pdbx_description
1 polymer ?
#
loop_
_entity_poly.entity_id
_entity_poly.type
_entity_poly.pdbx_seq_one_letter_code
_entity_poly.pdbx_strand_id
1 'polypeptide(L)'
;MRDAHRAAFPANAAGRDLPKPAKYAALAAGQAVAVAHVAAHALGAAAYAIRAAAADAPTSGEAEAARIAERDWQRARIPAKVRELVLDDQRNRSAICWNVFDD
;
A
#
# COMPACT_ATOMS: atom_id res chain seq x y z
N MET A 1 4.72 -10.00 18.60
CA MET A 1 3.44 -10.47 17.98
C MET A 1 2.22 -9.67 18.43
N ARG A 2 1.90 -9.59 19.74
CA ARG A 2 0.73 -8.83 20.23
C ARG A 2 0.80 -7.34 19.95
N ASP A 3 2.00 -6.74 19.97
CA ASP A 3 2.15 -5.30 19.79
C ASP A 3 1.85 -4.84 18.36
N ALA A 4 2.28 -5.62 17.35
CA ALA A 4 1.97 -5.34 15.95
C ALA A 4 0.46 -5.38 15.69
N HIS A 5 -0.25 -6.39 16.20
CA HIS A 5 -1.71 -6.43 16.14
C HIS A 5 -2.35 -5.25 16.89
N ARG A 6 -1.91 -4.98 18.12
CA ARG A 6 -2.44 -3.87 18.94
C ARG A 6 -2.25 -2.51 18.29
N ALA A 7 -1.19 -2.29 17.51
CA ALA A 7 -0.93 -1.04 16.82
C ALA A 7 -1.62 -0.96 15.44
N ALA A 8 -1.80 -2.09 14.75
CA ALA A 8 -2.53 -2.13 13.48
C ALA A 8 -4.03 -1.79 13.64
N PHE A 9 -4.67 -2.21 14.73
CA PHE A 9 -6.09 -1.92 14.97
C PHE A 9 -6.43 -0.42 15.07
N PRO A 10 -5.74 0.39 15.90
CA PRO A 10 -5.93 1.84 15.94
C PRO A 10 -5.67 2.51 14.60
N ALA A 11 -4.63 2.09 13.86
CA ALA A 11 -4.35 2.62 12.52
C ALA A 11 -5.53 2.39 11.58
N ASN A 12 -6.06 1.17 11.51
CA ASN A 12 -7.24 0.87 10.70
C ASN A 12 -8.49 1.63 11.17
N ALA A 13 -8.66 1.79 12.48
CA ALA A 13 -9.79 2.51 13.06
C ALA A 13 -9.75 4.01 12.75
N ALA A 14 -8.56 4.61 12.64
CA ALA A 14 -8.40 6.02 12.30
C ALA A 14 -8.95 6.36 10.90
N GLY A 15 -8.99 5.39 9.98
CA GLY A 15 -9.58 5.55 8.65
C GLY A 15 -11.09 5.34 8.59
N ARG A 16 -11.74 5.00 9.71
CA ARG A 16 -13.19 4.74 9.73
C ARG A 16 -13.94 6.04 9.46
N ASP A 17 -14.95 5.96 8.59
CA ASP A 17 -15.81 7.08 8.18
C ASP A 17 -15.09 8.28 7.53
N LEU A 18 -13.81 8.12 7.19
CA LEU A 18 -13.05 9.11 6.44
C LEU A 18 -13.21 8.94 4.92
N PRO A 19 -12.97 10.03 4.14
CA PRO A 19 -12.85 9.95 2.70
C PRO A 19 -11.80 8.92 2.25
N LYS A 20 -11.97 8.38 1.03
CA LYS A 20 -11.13 7.31 0.48
C LYS A 20 -9.62 7.53 0.64
N PRO A 21 -9.03 8.72 0.35
CA PRO A 21 -7.60 8.94 0.50
C PRO A 21 -7.10 8.67 1.92
N ALA A 22 -7.73 9.33 2.89
CA ALA A 22 -7.39 9.20 4.31
C ALA A 22 -7.66 7.78 4.84
N LYS A 23 -8.78 7.16 4.43
CA LYS A 23 -9.08 5.76 4.76
C LYS A 23 -8.01 4.80 4.24
N TYR A 24 -7.56 4.96 2.99
CA TYR A 24 -6.54 4.09 2.41
C TYR A 24 -5.16 4.32 3.04
N ALA A 25 -4.80 5.56 3.34
CA ALA A 25 -3.57 5.87 4.07
C ALA A 25 -3.53 5.19 5.45
N ALA A 26 -4.66 5.23 6.18
CA ALA A 26 -4.82 4.55 7.46
C ALA A 26 -4.68 3.02 7.35
N LEU A 27 -5.28 2.41 6.32
CA LEU A 27 -5.13 0.98 6.04
C LEU A 27 -3.70 0.61 5.63
N ALA A 28 -3.02 1.45 4.85
CA ALA A 28 -1.61 1.27 4.48
C ALA A 28 -0.72 1.24 5.73
N ALA A 29 -0.92 2.18 6.65
CA ALA A 29 -0.21 2.23 7.93
C ALA A 29 -0.47 0.97 8.79
N GLY A 30 -1.74 0.53 8.87
CA GLY A 30 -2.09 -0.69 9.58
C GLY A 30 -1.40 -1.95 9.01
N GLN A 31 -1.35 -2.07 7.68
CA GLN A 31 -0.60 -3.14 7.01
C GLN A 31 0.91 -3.04 7.27
N ALA A 32 1.49 -1.83 7.21
CA ALA A 32 2.93 -1.64 7.44
C ALA A 32 3.37 -2.10 8.83
N VAL A 33 2.56 -1.81 9.86
CA VAL A 33 2.81 -2.29 11.22
C VAL A 33 2.72 -3.82 11.31
N ALA A 34 1.78 -4.43 10.59
CA ALA A 34 1.60 -5.88 10.57
C ALA A 34 2.74 -6.64 9.86
N VAL A 35 3.64 -5.96 9.13
CA VAL A 35 4.86 -6.58 8.57
C VAL A 35 5.72 -7.24 9.64
N ALA A 36 5.78 -6.65 10.84
CA ALA A 36 6.50 -7.23 11.98
C ALA A 36 5.88 -8.55 12.47
N HIS A 37 4.63 -8.83 12.11
CA HIS A 37 3.98 -10.12 12.35
C HIS A 37 4.23 -11.09 11.20
N VAL A 38 3.96 -10.68 9.95
CA VAL A 38 4.15 -11.48 8.73
C VAL A 38 4.53 -10.58 7.56
N ALA A 39 5.64 -10.89 6.88
CA ALA A 39 6.18 -10.05 5.79
C ALA A 39 5.21 -9.82 4.62
N ALA A 40 4.27 -10.74 4.37
CA ALA A 40 3.26 -10.62 3.33
C ALA A 40 2.39 -9.35 3.45
N HIS A 41 2.28 -8.75 4.64
CA HIS A 41 1.58 -7.47 4.81
C HIS A 41 2.25 -6.29 4.09
N ALA A 42 3.53 -6.41 3.71
CA ALA A 42 4.22 -5.36 2.96
C ALA A 42 3.54 -5.08 1.62
N LEU A 43 2.99 -6.12 0.97
CA LEU A 43 2.25 -5.99 -0.28
C LEU A 43 0.96 -5.16 -0.09
N GLY A 44 0.20 -5.46 0.97
CA GLY A 44 -1.00 -4.70 1.32
C GLY A 44 -0.71 -3.24 1.68
N ALA A 45 0.39 -3.00 2.40
CA ALA A 45 0.84 -1.64 2.74
C ALA A 45 1.12 -0.81 1.48
N ALA A 46 1.92 -1.36 0.56
CA ALA A 46 2.24 -0.74 -0.71
C ALA A 46 0.97 -0.48 -1.56
N ALA A 47 0.11 -1.48 -1.68
CA ALA A 47 -1.11 -1.38 -2.48
C ALA A 47 -2.08 -0.31 -1.96
N TYR A 48 -2.30 -0.24 -0.65
CA TYR A 48 -3.18 0.79 -0.08
C TYR A 48 -2.58 2.19 -0.17
N ALA A 49 -1.25 2.34 -0.06
CA ALA A 49 -0.60 3.63 -0.26
C ALA A 49 -0.80 4.15 -1.70
N ILE A 50 -0.63 3.28 -2.70
CA ILE A 50 -0.92 3.62 -4.11
C ILE A 50 -2.39 4.03 -4.29
N ARG A 51 -3.32 3.29 -3.68
CA ARG A 51 -4.75 3.65 -3.73
C ARG A 51 -5.06 4.97 -3.04
N ALA A 52 -4.34 5.31 -1.97
CA ALA A 52 -4.49 6.58 -1.29
C ALA A 52 -4.10 7.73 -2.23
N ALA A 53 -2.94 7.64 -2.88
CA ALA A 53 -2.47 8.63 -3.85
C ALA A 53 -3.45 8.77 -5.04
N ALA A 54 -3.89 7.66 -5.62
CA ALA A 54 -4.84 7.69 -6.73
C ALA A 54 -6.21 8.26 -6.32
N ALA A 55 -6.67 8.01 -5.08
CA ALA A 55 -7.95 8.53 -4.60
C ALA A 55 -7.91 10.02 -4.26
N ASP A 56 -6.73 10.57 -3.98
CA ASP A 56 -6.53 11.99 -3.65
C ASP A 56 -6.49 12.87 -4.90
N ALA A 57 -6.28 12.26 -6.07
CA ALA A 57 -6.23 12.97 -7.35
C ALA A 57 -7.58 13.63 -7.70
N PRO A 58 -7.57 14.89 -8.19
CA PRO A 58 -8.80 15.62 -8.52
C PRO A 58 -9.63 15.02 -9.66
N THR A 59 -8.98 14.39 -10.63
CA THR A 59 -9.61 13.81 -11.82
C THR A 59 -9.19 12.37 -12.07
N SER A 60 -9.98 11.62 -12.83
CA SER A 60 -9.67 10.23 -13.18
C SER A 60 -8.37 10.09 -13.99
N GLY A 61 -8.04 11.06 -14.84
CA GLY A 61 -6.78 11.05 -15.59
C GLY A 61 -5.57 11.26 -14.69
N GLU A 62 -5.68 12.14 -13.70
CA GLU A 62 -4.65 12.36 -12.69
C GLU A 62 -4.55 11.20 -11.69
N ALA A 63 -5.64 10.48 -11.43
CA ALA A 63 -5.64 9.31 -10.55
C ALA A 63 -4.71 8.20 -11.06
N GLU A 64 -4.73 7.94 -12.37
CA GLU A 64 -3.82 6.95 -12.97
C GLU A 64 -2.36 7.44 -12.97
N ALA A 65 -2.14 8.72 -13.27
CA ALA A 65 -0.81 9.31 -13.17
C ALA A 65 -0.26 9.25 -11.73
N ALA A 66 -1.10 9.51 -10.73
CA ALA A 66 -0.74 9.43 -9.31
C ALA A 66 -0.47 7.98 -8.88
N ARG A 67 -1.25 7.01 -9.37
CA ARG A 67 -1.02 5.57 -9.16
C ARG A 67 0.37 5.18 -9.65
N ILE A 68 0.70 5.52 -10.90
CA ILE A 68 2.00 5.23 -11.54
C ILE A 68 3.14 5.90 -10.78
N ALA A 69 3.00 7.20 -10.47
CA ALA A 69 4.01 7.97 -9.77
C ALA A 69 4.32 7.37 -8.38
N GLU A 70 3.29 7.01 -7.61
CA GLU A 70 3.46 6.40 -6.29
C GLU A 70 4.07 4.99 -6.40
N ARG A 71 3.63 4.16 -7.36
CA ARG A 71 4.21 2.84 -7.64
C ARG A 71 5.71 2.95 -7.92
N ASP A 72 6.10 3.83 -8.82
CA ASP A 72 7.49 3.98 -9.23
C ASP A 72 8.36 4.57 -8.11
N TRP A 73 7.82 5.51 -7.35
CA TRP A 73 8.44 6.07 -6.15
C TRP A 73 8.71 5.00 -5.08
N GLN A 74 7.76 4.07 -4.88
CA GLN A 74 7.93 2.93 -3.98
C GLN A 74 8.99 1.97 -4.51
N ARG A 75 8.93 1.59 -5.80
CA ARG A 75 9.90 0.67 -6.44
C ARG A 75 11.34 1.21 -6.39
N ALA A 76 11.52 2.53 -6.52
CA ALA A 76 12.81 3.19 -6.40
C ALA A 76 13.42 3.07 -4.98
N ARG A 77 12.59 2.97 -3.95
CA ARG A 77 13.02 2.85 -2.53
C ARG A 77 13.29 1.44 -2.06
N ILE A 78 12.95 0.42 -2.85
CA ILE A 78 13.21 -0.97 -2.46
C ILE A 78 14.74 -1.21 -2.41
N PRO A 79 15.30 -1.71 -1.29
CA PRO A 79 16.71 -2.03 -1.22
C PRO A 79 17.10 -3.07 -2.27
N ALA A 80 18.24 -2.86 -2.94
CA ALA A 80 18.68 -3.70 -4.06
C ALA A 80 18.65 -5.20 -3.75
N LYS A 81 19.09 -5.57 -2.54
CA LYS A 81 19.14 -6.97 -2.04
C LYS A 81 17.80 -7.72 -2.00
N VAL A 82 16.66 -7.00 -1.99
CA VAL A 82 15.32 -7.60 -1.96
C VAL A 82 14.44 -7.14 -3.12
N ARG A 83 14.97 -6.32 -4.03
CA ARG A 83 14.18 -5.68 -5.09
C ARG A 83 13.50 -6.71 -5.99
N GLU A 84 14.23 -7.70 -6.47
CA GLU A 84 13.67 -8.74 -7.34
C GLU A 84 12.52 -9.48 -6.66
N LEU A 85 12.72 -9.96 -5.43
CA LEU A 85 11.70 -10.66 -4.64
C LEU A 85 10.43 -9.83 -4.45
N VAL A 86 10.57 -8.53 -4.14
CA VAL A 86 9.42 -7.64 -3.95
C VAL A 86 8.69 -7.38 -5.27
N LEU A 87 9.42 -7.20 -6.37
CA LEU A 87 8.80 -6.95 -7.68
C LEU A 87 8.10 -8.21 -8.24
N ASP A 88 8.68 -9.39 -8.06
CA ASP A 88 8.04 -10.67 -8.38
C ASP A 88 6.76 -10.84 -7.58
N ASP A 89 6.81 -10.52 -6.29
CA ASP A 89 5.65 -10.61 -5.42
C ASP A 89 4.52 -9.65 -5.83
N GLN A 90 4.86 -8.41 -6.19
CA GLN A 90 3.93 -7.44 -6.75
C GLN A 90 3.27 -7.95 -8.04
N ARG A 91 4.05 -8.52 -8.97
CA ARG A 91 3.52 -9.08 -10.23
C ARG A 91 2.59 -10.26 -9.97
N ASN A 92 3.04 -11.24 -9.19
CA ASN A 92 2.31 -12.50 -8.98
C ASN A 92 0.99 -12.30 -8.23
N ARG A 93 0.92 -11.26 -7.39
CA ARG A 93 -0.25 -10.99 -6.53
C ARG A 93 -0.95 -9.68 -6.85
N SER A 94 -0.68 -9.08 -8.01
CA SER A 94 -1.29 -7.80 -8.41
C SER A 94 -2.82 -7.88 -8.45
N ALA A 95 -3.37 -9.00 -8.92
CA ALA A 95 -4.83 -9.22 -9.01
C ALA A 95 -5.55 -9.09 -7.66
N ILE A 96 -4.96 -9.60 -6.56
CA ILE A 96 -5.55 -9.46 -5.22
C ILE A 96 -5.34 -8.05 -4.63
N CYS A 97 -4.49 -7.25 -5.26
CA CYS A 97 -4.20 -5.86 -4.94
C CYS A 97 -4.78 -4.89 -5.98
N TRP A 98 -5.87 -5.27 -6.67
CA TRP A 98 -6.56 -4.41 -7.63
C TRP A 98 -5.69 -3.92 -8.80
N ASN A 99 -4.69 -4.69 -9.18
CA ASN A 99 -3.78 -4.40 -10.29
C ASN A 99 -3.00 -3.09 -10.14
N VAL A 100 -2.87 -2.56 -8.92
CA VAL A 100 -2.22 -1.26 -8.69
C VAL A 100 -0.72 -1.26 -8.98
N PHE A 101 -0.11 -2.44 -9.11
CA PHE A 101 1.30 -2.63 -9.44
C PHE A 101 1.55 -2.83 -10.93
N ASP A 102 0.51 -3.01 -11.74
CA ASP A 102 0.67 -3.30 -13.17
C ASP A 102 1.28 -2.11 -13.90
N ASP A 103 2.02 -2.40 -14.96
CA ASP A 103 2.73 -1.41 -15.77
C ASP A 103 1.77 -0.61 -16.66
#